data_AF-A0A1F8UKL2-F1
#
_entry.id   AF-A0A1F8UKL2-F1
#
_cell.length_a   1.000
_cell.length_b   1.000
_cell.length_c   1.000
_cell.angle_alpha   90.00
_cell.angle_beta   90.00
_cell.angle_gamma   90.00
#
_symmetry.space_group_name_H-M   'P 1'
#
loop_
_entity.id
_entity.type
_entity.pdbx_description
1 polymer ?
#
loop_
_entity_poly.entity_id
_entity_poly.type
_entity_poly.pdbx_seq_one_letter_code
_entity_poly.pdbx_strand_id
1 'polypeptide(L)'
;MLNKERGVILMYEMNTFTKQIKELVRDFIDENGVILEEPRGVTGKQNYDTRRIKFLRSFLDLLLHTRITRKAFRFYVTKCLTMRETAKELQKQGHDICDSTVQSMIWRDQETILRVLGKDVIKDILVYTNNDISVYEERLIAALAKYSDNAGLMESKLALKLPLPVMVGEISEEEFDDFYFTILPHLKTHMKALTEMINPKVVGYSKYILGSEILSEIDSQRKNRLLMVLKGDEVSTNDAEDITDEAFVNEFAWENIAGKHV
;
A
#
# COMPACT_ATOMS: atom_id res chain seq x y z
N MET A 1 -34.19 26.15 -14.43
CA MET A 1 -33.43 26.00 -15.69
C MET A 1 -31.94 25.71 -15.45
N LEU A 2 -31.29 26.33 -14.45
CA LEU A 2 -29.88 26.11 -14.10
C LEU A 2 -29.46 24.65 -13.78
N ASN A 3 -30.35 23.81 -13.22
CA ASN A 3 -30.03 22.40 -12.94
C ASN A 3 -30.00 21.50 -14.18
N LYS A 4 -30.74 21.86 -15.25
CA LYS A 4 -30.79 21.05 -16.48
C LYS A 4 -29.55 21.28 -17.34
N GLU A 5 -29.07 22.53 -17.41
CA GLU A 5 -27.84 22.89 -18.12
C GLU A 5 -26.59 22.35 -17.41
N ARG A 6 -26.54 22.39 -16.06
CA ARG A 6 -25.48 21.72 -15.30
C ARG A 6 -25.43 20.22 -15.58
N GLY A 7 -26.59 19.56 -15.68
CA GLY A 7 -26.66 18.13 -16.00
C GLY A 7 -26.11 17.79 -17.39
N VAL A 8 -26.37 18.62 -18.40
CA VAL A 8 -25.90 18.41 -19.78
C VAL A 8 -24.39 18.64 -19.91
N ILE A 9 -23.85 19.69 -19.28
CA ILE A 9 -22.40 19.98 -19.30
C ILE A 9 -21.61 18.87 -18.59
N LEU A 10 -22.07 18.43 -17.41
CA LEU A 10 -21.47 17.31 -16.70
C LEU A 10 -21.50 16.03 -17.54
N MET A 11 -22.60 15.73 -18.23
CA MET A 11 -22.70 14.54 -19.07
C MET A 11 -21.72 14.56 -20.25
N TYR A 12 -21.44 15.72 -20.84
CA TYR A 12 -20.50 15.87 -21.96
C TYR A 12 -19.03 15.75 -21.53
N GLU A 13 -18.65 16.42 -20.42
CA GLU A 13 -17.31 16.28 -19.82
C GLU A 13 -17.05 14.82 -19.39
N MET A 14 -18.08 14.14 -18.88
CA MET A 14 -17.96 12.75 -18.43
C MET A 14 -17.73 11.74 -19.55
N ASN A 15 -18.36 11.95 -20.71
CA ASN A 15 -18.13 11.12 -21.90
C ASN A 15 -16.70 11.31 -22.42
N THR A 16 -16.11 12.50 -22.21
CA THR A 16 -14.74 12.80 -22.63
C THR A 16 -13.72 12.06 -21.76
N PHE A 17 -13.88 12.09 -20.43
CA PHE A 17 -12.97 11.39 -19.51
C PHE A 17 -12.90 9.89 -19.79
N THR A 18 -14.05 9.20 -19.79
CA THR A 18 -14.06 7.73 -19.96
C THR A 18 -13.57 7.30 -21.34
N LYS A 19 -13.81 8.11 -22.37
CA LYS A 19 -13.23 7.91 -23.70
C LYS A 19 -11.71 8.02 -23.67
N GLN A 20 -11.14 9.04 -23.02
CA GLN A 20 -9.68 9.18 -22.87
C GLN A 20 -9.08 8.00 -22.10
N ILE A 21 -9.73 7.53 -21.04
CA ILE A 21 -9.28 6.32 -20.32
C ILE A 21 -9.27 5.10 -21.23
N LYS A 22 -10.30 4.89 -22.05
CA LYS A 22 -10.33 3.77 -23.01
C LYS A 22 -9.20 3.85 -24.03
N GLU A 23 -8.90 5.05 -24.52
CA GLU A 23 -7.79 5.28 -25.44
C GLU A 23 -6.44 4.97 -24.77
N LEU A 24 -6.24 5.42 -23.52
CA LEU A 24 -5.05 5.10 -22.74
C LEU A 24 -4.92 3.60 -22.49
N VAL A 25 -6.01 2.94 -22.07
CA VAL A 25 -6.02 1.49 -21.84
C VAL A 25 -5.64 0.74 -23.12
N ARG A 26 -6.21 1.11 -24.27
CA ARG A 26 -5.86 0.49 -25.56
C ARG A 26 -4.38 0.67 -25.91
N ASP A 27 -3.80 1.80 -25.55
CA ASP A 27 -2.42 2.14 -25.90
C ASP A 27 -1.40 1.51 -24.91
N PHE A 28 -1.78 1.27 -23.65
CA PHE A 28 -0.90 0.76 -22.60
C PHE A 28 -1.13 -0.70 -22.20
N ILE A 29 -2.19 -1.36 -22.66
CA ILE A 29 -2.51 -2.72 -22.20
C ILE A 29 -2.41 -3.71 -23.35
N ASP A 30 -1.73 -4.83 -23.09
CA ASP A 30 -1.63 -5.93 -24.03
C ASP A 30 -2.86 -6.85 -24.02
N GLU A 31 -2.84 -7.89 -24.84
CA GLU A 31 -3.96 -8.85 -24.93
C GLU A 31 -4.16 -9.66 -23.63
N ASN A 32 -3.14 -9.74 -22.78
CA ASN A 32 -3.15 -10.46 -21.51
C ASN A 32 -3.59 -9.58 -20.33
N GLY A 33 -3.80 -8.27 -20.54
CA GLY A 33 -4.14 -7.33 -19.49
C GLY A 33 -2.95 -6.75 -18.74
N VAL A 34 -1.72 -6.93 -19.26
CA VAL A 34 -0.49 -6.40 -18.67
C VAL A 34 -0.30 -4.94 -19.11
N ILE A 35 0.04 -4.07 -18.15
CA ILE A 35 0.39 -2.67 -18.41
C ILE A 35 1.82 -2.60 -18.96
N LEU A 36 1.94 -2.16 -20.21
CA LEU A 36 3.20 -2.01 -20.93
C LEU A 36 4.09 -0.94 -20.30
N GLU A 37 5.42 -1.12 -20.42
CA GLU A 37 6.43 -0.11 -20.06
C GLU A 37 6.31 1.15 -20.93
N GLU A 38 6.04 0.96 -22.22
CA GLU A 38 5.94 2.03 -23.21
C GLU A 38 4.58 1.97 -23.93
N PRO A 39 3.89 3.11 -24.12
CA PRO A 39 2.61 3.15 -24.81
C PRO A 39 2.77 2.92 -26.31
N ARG A 40 1.75 2.30 -26.90
CA ARG A 40 1.58 2.15 -28.35
C ARG A 40 0.61 3.21 -28.89
N GLY A 41 0.29 3.14 -30.17
CA GLY A 41 -0.86 3.85 -30.73
C GLY A 41 -0.70 5.37 -30.79
N VAL A 42 -1.70 6.09 -30.28
CA VAL A 42 -1.73 7.57 -30.34
C VAL A 42 -0.83 8.14 -29.26
N THR A 43 -0.93 7.60 -28.04
CA THR A 43 -0.17 8.04 -26.88
C THR A 43 1.34 7.86 -27.10
N GLY A 44 1.75 6.74 -27.69
CA GLY A 44 3.17 6.50 -28.04
C GLY A 44 3.74 7.45 -29.09
N LYS A 45 2.89 8.13 -29.89
CA LYS A 45 3.34 9.12 -30.88
C LYS A 45 3.49 10.53 -30.30
N GLN A 46 3.04 10.75 -29.06
CA GLN A 46 3.04 12.08 -28.44
C GLN A 46 4.37 12.45 -27.77
N ASN A 47 5.38 11.57 -27.78
CA ASN A 47 6.73 11.80 -27.25
C ASN A 47 6.72 12.36 -25.81
N TYR A 48 5.91 11.76 -24.93
CA TYR A 48 5.92 12.10 -23.52
C TYR A 48 7.28 11.79 -22.88
N ASP A 49 7.68 12.59 -21.89
CA ASP A 49 8.84 12.26 -21.07
C ASP A 49 8.60 11.01 -20.21
N THR A 50 9.67 10.39 -19.73
CA THR A 50 9.62 9.18 -18.91
C THR A 50 8.81 9.37 -17.62
N ARG A 51 8.82 10.56 -17.03
CA ARG A 51 8.08 10.87 -15.79
C ARG A 51 6.58 10.80 -16.04
N ARG A 52 6.08 11.37 -17.13
CA ARG A 52 4.68 11.29 -17.55
C ARG A 52 4.26 9.88 -17.93
N ILE A 53 5.13 9.12 -18.59
CA ILE A 53 4.86 7.72 -18.91
C ILE A 53 4.72 6.91 -17.61
N LYS A 54 5.66 7.05 -16.67
CA LYS A 54 5.56 6.44 -15.32
C LYS A 54 4.24 6.82 -14.64
N PHE A 55 3.88 8.11 -14.64
CA PHE A 55 2.60 8.55 -14.08
C PHE A 55 1.41 7.83 -14.71
N LEU A 56 1.31 7.80 -16.05
CA LEU A 56 0.18 7.20 -16.76
C LEU A 56 0.06 5.71 -16.45
N ARG A 57 1.18 5.00 -16.32
CA ARG A 57 1.20 3.59 -15.92
C ARG A 57 0.70 3.39 -14.50
N SER A 58 1.24 4.14 -13.53
CA SER A 58 0.78 4.09 -12.14
C SER A 58 -0.69 4.52 -12.00
N PHE A 59 -1.15 5.43 -12.84
CA PHE A 59 -2.55 5.82 -12.90
C PHE A 59 -3.45 4.69 -13.43
N LEU A 60 -3.05 4.00 -14.49
CA LEU A 60 -3.77 2.81 -14.97
C LEU A 60 -3.75 1.68 -13.95
N ASP A 61 -2.62 1.48 -13.24
CA ASP A 61 -2.51 0.51 -12.16
C ASP A 61 -3.51 0.83 -11.02
N LEU A 62 -3.56 2.11 -10.60
CA LEU A 62 -4.56 2.60 -9.66
C LEU A 62 -5.98 2.24 -10.13
N LEU A 63 -6.31 2.49 -11.41
CA LEU A 63 -7.66 2.24 -11.92
C LEU A 63 -8.01 0.76 -12.04
N LEU A 64 -7.06 -0.09 -12.41
CA LEU A 64 -7.34 -1.47 -12.82
C LEU A 64 -7.07 -2.50 -11.73
N HIS A 65 -6.11 -2.24 -10.85
CA HIS A 65 -5.65 -3.20 -9.85
C HIS A 65 -5.98 -2.81 -8.42
N THR A 66 -6.62 -1.66 -8.18
CA THR A 66 -7.04 -1.25 -6.83
C THR A 66 -8.56 -1.27 -6.64
N ARG A 67 -8.97 -0.99 -5.41
CA ARG A 67 -10.39 -0.92 -5.00
C ARG A 67 -11.05 0.42 -5.33
N ILE A 68 -10.32 1.38 -5.91
CA ILE A 68 -10.90 2.68 -6.29
C ILE A 68 -11.98 2.54 -7.37
N THR A 69 -11.86 1.53 -8.23
CA THR A 69 -12.87 1.21 -9.24
C THR A 69 -13.45 -0.19 -9.05
N ARG A 70 -14.71 -0.33 -9.46
CA ARG A 70 -15.43 -1.60 -9.42
C ARG A 70 -15.15 -2.41 -10.67
N LYS A 71 -15.47 -3.70 -10.58
CA LYS A 71 -15.38 -4.64 -11.70
C LYS A 71 -16.09 -4.11 -12.96
N ALA A 72 -17.28 -3.51 -12.82
CA ALA A 72 -18.02 -2.94 -13.94
C ALA A 72 -17.23 -1.86 -14.71
N PHE A 73 -16.60 -0.93 -14.01
CA PHE A 73 -15.77 0.11 -14.63
C PHE A 73 -14.57 -0.49 -15.35
N ARG A 74 -13.88 -1.44 -14.72
CA ARG A 74 -12.73 -2.14 -15.31
C ARG A 74 -13.09 -2.86 -16.59
N PHE A 75 -14.17 -3.63 -16.62
CA PHE A 75 -14.67 -4.26 -17.85
C PHE A 75 -15.01 -3.25 -18.94
N TYR A 76 -15.70 -2.17 -18.57
CA TYR A 76 -16.09 -1.11 -19.50
C TYR A 76 -14.89 -0.48 -20.20
N VAL A 77 -13.83 -0.14 -19.46
CA VAL A 77 -12.65 0.53 -20.03
C VAL A 77 -11.68 -0.43 -20.73
N THR A 78 -11.45 -1.63 -20.18
CA THR A 78 -10.48 -2.60 -20.73
C THR A 78 -10.94 -3.26 -22.02
N LYS A 79 -12.21 -3.67 -22.08
CA LYS A 79 -12.77 -4.33 -23.28
C LYS A 79 -13.37 -3.32 -24.26
N CYS A 80 -13.23 -2.02 -23.99
CA CYS A 80 -13.79 -0.92 -24.78
C CYS A 80 -15.31 -1.05 -25.04
N LEU A 81 -16.04 -1.75 -24.18
CA LEU A 81 -17.44 -2.11 -24.38
C LEU A 81 -18.39 -0.91 -24.23
N THR A 82 -19.58 -1.01 -24.80
CA THR A 82 -20.72 -0.17 -24.44
C THR A 82 -21.26 -0.56 -23.05
N MET A 83 -22.08 0.31 -22.44
CA MET A 83 -22.75 0.01 -21.16
C MET A 83 -23.59 -1.27 -21.24
N ARG A 84 -24.30 -1.44 -22.36
CA ARG A 84 -25.14 -2.61 -22.64
C ARG A 84 -24.32 -3.89 -22.74
N GLU A 85 -23.19 -3.85 -23.43
CA GLU A 85 -22.29 -5.01 -23.55
C GLU A 85 -21.63 -5.35 -22.22
N THR A 86 -21.24 -4.33 -21.44
CA THR A 86 -20.70 -4.51 -20.09
C THR A 86 -21.72 -5.20 -19.19
N ALA A 87 -23.00 -4.77 -19.22
CA ALA A 87 -24.08 -5.43 -18.47
C ALA A 87 -24.27 -6.89 -18.88
N LYS A 88 -24.30 -7.17 -20.19
CA LYS A 88 -24.40 -8.55 -20.71
C LYS A 88 -23.25 -9.43 -20.24
N GLU A 89 -22.03 -8.89 -20.20
CA GLU A 89 -20.86 -9.66 -19.79
C GLU A 89 -20.88 -9.96 -18.28
N LEU A 90 -21.33 -9.01 -17.46
CA LEU A 90 -21.53 -9.24 -16.03
C LEU A 90 -22.66 -10.25 -15.75
N GLN A 91 -23.73 -10.23 -16.55
CA GLN A 91 -24.82 -11.22 -16.49
C GLN A 91 -24.34 -12.63 -16.80
N LYS A 92 -23.48 -12.81 -17.81
CA LYS A 92 -22.85 -14.12 -18.10
C LYS A 92 -22.03 -14.66 -16.93
N GLN A 93 -21.49 -13.78 -16.09
CA GLN A 93 -20.74 -14.13 -14.88
C GLN A 93 -21.65 -14.31 -13.64
N GLY A 94 -22.97 -14.36 -13.83
CA GLY A 94 -23.95 -14.60 -12.78
C GLY A 94 -24.38 -13.35 -12.00
N HIS A 95 -24.02 -12.14 -12.46
CA HIS A 95 -24.49 -10.91 -11.82
C HIS A 95 -25.80 -10.42 -12.45
N ASP A 96 -26.87 -10.32 -11.68
CA ASP A 96 -28.12 -9.72 -12.15
C ASP A 96 -28.04 -8.19 -12.14
N ILE A 97 -27.61 -7.61 -13.28
CA ILE A 97 -27.39 -6.17 -13.42
C ILE A 97 -27.89 -5.68 -14.78
N CYS A 98 -28.56 -4.52 -14.81
CA CYS A 98 -28.98 -3.85 -16.03
C CYS A 98 -28.01 -2.73 -16.45
N ASP A 99 -28.21 -2.22 -17.67
CA ASP A 99 -27.40 -1.16 -18.29
C ASP A 99 -27.41 0.16 -17.49
N SER A 100 -28.57 0.58 -16.98
CA SER A 100 -28.69 1.79 -16.15
C SER A 100 -27.93 1.69 -14.82
N THR A 101 -27.84 0.48 -14.27
CA THR A 101 -27.06 0.21 -13.06
C THR A 101 -25.57 0.26 -13.37
N VAL A 102 -25.12 -0.33 -14.48
CA VAL A 102 -23.72 -0.23 -14.95
C VAL A 102 -23.32 1.22 -15.19
N GLN A 103 -24.18 2.01 -15.85
CA GLN A 103 -23.96 3.44 -16.03
C GLN A 103 -23.79 4.17 -14.70
N SER A 104 -24.67 3.90 -13.72
CA SER A 104 -24.60 4.49 -12.39
C SER A 104 -23.33 4.09 -11.64
N MET A 105 -22.86 2.85 -11.78
CA MET A 105 -21.61 2.39 -11.18
C MET A 105 -20.40 3.10 -11.78
N ILE A 106 -20.32 3.17 -13.11
CA ILE A 106 -19.23 3.86 -13.82
C ILE A 106 -19.18 5.34 -13.45
N TRP A 107 -20.35 5.98 -13.37
CA TRP A 107 -20.48 7.37 -12.96
C TRP A 107 -19.91 7.61 -11.55
N ARG A 108 -20.24 6.75 -10.57
CA ARG A 108 -19.72 6.86 -9.19
C ARG A 108 -18.21 6.63 -9.11
N ASP A 109 -17.70 5.65 -9.84
CA ASP A 109 -16.26 5.36 -9.86
C ASP A 109 -15.51 6.54 -10.49
N GLN A 110 -16.02 7.11 -11.59
CA GLN A 110 -15.48 8.31 -12.19
C GLN A 110 -15.49 9.51 -11.25
N GLU A 111 -16.60 9.82 -10.59
CA GLU A 111 -16.66 10.90 -9.60
C GLU A 111 -15.64 10.71 -8.47
N THR A 112 -15.43 9.47 -8.06
CA THR A 112 -14.43 9.13 -7.03
C THR A 112 -13.03 9.43 -7.54
N ILE A 113 -12.69 8.99 -8.75
CA ILE A 113 -11.38 9.26 -9.37
C ILE A 113 -11.14 10.77 -9.50
N LEU A 114 -12.09 11.52 -10.07
CA LEU A 114 -11.96 12.96 -10.28
C LEU A 114 -11.89 13.74 -8.95
N ARG A 115 -12.51 13.24 -7.88
CA ARG A 115 -12.42 13.85 -6.55
C ARG A 115 -11.06 13.62 -5.90
N VAL A 116 -10.48 12.43 -6.11
CA VAL A 116 -9.19 12.04 -5.52
C VAL A 116 -8.03 12.69 -6.27
N LEU A 117 -8.03 12.65 -7.61
CA LEU A 117 -6.91 13.10 -8.43
C LEU A 117 -7.09 14.54 -8.92
N GLY A 118 -8.33 15.02 -9.05
CA GLY A 118 -8.66 16.32 -9.62
C GLY A 118 -9.40 16.20 -10.96
N LYS A 119 -10.24 17.19 -11.25
CA LYS A 119 -11.12 17.17 -12.44
C LYS A 119 -10.35 17.21 -13.76
N ASP A 120 -9.25 17.95 -13.78
CA ASP A 120 -8.47 18.20 -14.99
C ASP A 120 -7.28 17.23 -15.16
N VAL A 121 -7.14 16.21 -14.30
CA VAL A 121 -5.95 15.33 -14.29
C VAL A 121 -5.59 14.75 -15.66
N ILE A 122 -6.56 14.22 -16.41
CA ILE A 122 -6.31 13.64 -17.73
C ILE A 122 -5.96 14.70 -18.76
N LYS A 123 -6.65 15.84 -18.70
CA LYS A 123 -6.43 16.95 -19.62
C LYS A 123 -5.02 17.53 -19.42
N ASP A 124 -4.62 17.76 -18.18
CA ASP A 124 -3.34 18.35 -17.84
C ASP A 124 -2.17 17.42 -18.15
N ILE A 125 -2.41 16.11 -18.11
CA ILE A 125 -1.37 15.11 -18.38
C ILE A 125 -1.26 14.79 -19.88
N LEU A 126 -2.38 14.73 -20.60
CA LEU A 126 -2.37 14.37 -22.03
C LEU A 126 -2.29 15.56 -22.99
N VAL A 127 -2.80 16.73 -22.60
CA VAL A 127 -2.89 17.89 -23.51
C VAL A 127 -1.78 18.90 -23.22
N TYR A 128 -1.48 19.15 -21.95
CA TYR A 128 -0.50 20.16 -21.53
C TYR A 128 0.82 19.52 -21.10
N THR A 129 1.64 19.12 -22.07
CA THR A 129 2.93 18.44 -21.86
C THR A 129 3.96 19.24 -21.05
N ASN A 130 3.80 20.55 -20.96
CA ASN A 130 4.71 21.44 -20.20
C ASN A 130 4.25 21.73 -18.77
N ASN A 131 3.07 21.25 -18.36
CA ASN A 131 2.60 21.48 -17.00
C ASN A 131 3.40 20.65 -15.99
N ASP A 132 3.60 21.21 -14.80
CA ASP A 132 4.10 20.43 -13.67
C ASP A 132 3.03 19.44 -13.20
N ILE A 133 3.41 18.15 -13.10
CA ILE A 133 2.52 17.07 -12.68
C ILE A 133 2.76 16.63 -11.23
N SER A 134 3.66 17.29 -10.49
CA SER A 134 4.02 16.93 -9.10
C SER A 134 2.79 16.80 -8.18
N VAL A 135 1.85 17.74 -8.28
CA VAL A 135 0.61 17.72 -7.49
C VAL A 135 -0.25 16.49 -7.80
N TYR A 136 -0.23 16.01 -9.05
CA TYR A 136 -0.96 14.80 -9.42
C TYR A 136 -0.23 13.55 -8.95
N GLU A 137 1.10 13.52 -9.00
CA GLU A 137 1.91 12.41 -8.49
C GLU A 137 1.67 12.19 -7.00
N GLU A 138 1.69 13.25 -6.18
CA GLU A 138 1.37 13.16 -4.75
C GLU A 138 -0.02 12.58 -4.50
N ARG A 139 -1.03 13.05 -5.25
CA ARG A 139 -2.40 12.53 -5.16
C ARG A 139 -2.49 11.08 -5.61
N LEU A 140 -1.73 10.69 -6.63
CA LEU A 140 -1.69 9.34 -7.15
C LEU A 140 -1.07 8.37 -6.14
N ILE A 141 0.07 8.73 -5.55
CA ILE A 141 0.73 7.92 -4.53
C ILE A 141 -0.19 7.77 -3.30
N ALA A 142 -0.80 8.87 -2.84
CA ALA A 142 -1.75 8.82 -1.73
C ALA A 142 -2.98 7.94 -2.06
N ALA A 143 -3.46 7.98 -3.31
CA ALA A 143 -4.55 7.12 -3.76
C ALA A 143 -4.15 5.64 -3.80
N LEU A 144 -2.96 5.31 -4.32
CA LEU A 144 -2.44 3.94 -4.33
C LEU A 144 -2.30 3.40 -2.91
N ALA A 145 -1.71 4.16 -2.00
CA ALA A 145 -1.59 3.79 -0.58
C ALA A 145 -2.96 3.52 0.06
N LYS A 146 -3.97 4.34 -0.24
CA LYS A 146 -5.32 4.24 0.33
C LYS A 146 -6.17 3.12 -0.25
N TYR A 147 -6.10 2.90 -1.57
CA TYR A 147 -7.03 2.01 -2.28
C TYR A 147 -6.43 0.65 -2.65
N SER A 148 -5.11 0.45 -2.48
CA SER A 148 -4.47 -0.85 -2.65
C SER A 148 -5.10 -1.92 -1.75
N ASP A 149 -5.01 -3.18 -2.15
CA ASP A 149 -5.51 -4.30 -1.35
C ASP A 149 -4.72 -4.48 -0.05
N ASN A 150 -3.49 -3.97 -0.02
CA ASN A 150 -2.59 -4.01 1.14
C ASN A 150 -2.68 -2.76 2.02
N ALA A 151 -3.63 -1.85 1.78
CA ALA A 151 -3.82 -0.67 2.61
C ALA A 151 -4.06 -1.08 4.08
N GLY A 152 -3.25 -0.54 5.00
CA GLY A 152 -3.32 -0.88 6.43
C GLY A 152 -2.56 -2.14 6.85
N LEU A 153 -1.88 -2.82 5.92
CA LEU A 153 -1.19 -4.08 6.22
C LEU A 153 -0.08 -3.87 7.24
N MET A 154 0.73 -2.82 7.08
CA MET A 154 1.83 -2.50 7.98
C MET A 154 1.33 -2.25 9.41
N GLU A 155 0.31 -1.43 9.58
CA GLU A 155 -0.31 -1.10 10.88
C GLU A 155 -0.98 -2.32 11.51
N SER A 156 -1.54 -3.22 10.69
CA SER A 156 -2.16 -4.45 11.19
C SER A 156 -1.15 -5.50 11.64
N LYS A 157 0.06 -5.55 11.04
CA LYS A 157 1.06 -6.59 11.26
C LYS A 157 2.21 -6.19 12.18
N LEU A 158 2.52 -4.90 12.27
CA LEU A 158 3.57 -4.39 13.13
C LEU A 158 3.04 -4.03 14.52
N ALA A 159 3.83 -4.33 15.55
CA ALA A 159 3.56 -3.88 16.91
C ALA A 159 4.00 -2.42 17.12
N LEU A 160 4.92 -1.92 16.29
CA LEU A 160 5.38 -0.53 16.32
C LEU A 160 4.30 0.44 15.84
N LYS A 161 4.30 1.63 16.44
CA LYS A 161 3.61 2.80 15.88
C LYS A 161 4.58 3.50 14.93
N LEU A 162 4.29 3.44 13.64
CA LEU A 162 5.09 4.11 12.61
C LEU A 162 4.84 5.62 12.64
N PRO A 163 5.83 6.44 12.24
CA PRO A 163 5.64 7.87 12.04
C PRO A 163 4.62 8.13 10.92
N LEU A 164 4.13 9.37 10.83
CA LEU A 164 3.25 9.77 9.74
C LEU A 164 4.00 9.61 8.40
N PRO A 165 3.38 8.95 7.41
CA PRO A 165 4.04 8.69 6.14
C PRO A 165 4.23 9.98 5.35
N VAL A 166 5.42 10.12 4.78
CA VAL A 166 5.68 11.07 3.69
C VAL A 166 5.59 10.28 2.39
N MET A 167 4.80 10.79 1.44
CA MET A 167 4.63 10.11 0.16
C MET A 167 5.86 10.34 -0.71
N VAL A 168 6.65 9.29 -0.92
CA VAL A 168 7.86 9.31 -1.75
C VAL A 168 7.72 8.23 -2.82
N GLY A 169 8.11 8.54 -4.06
CA GLY A 169 8.01 7.62 -5.19
C GLY A 169 9.20 6.67 -5.35
N GLU A 170 10.37 7.03 -4.82
CA GLU A 170 11.61 6.28 -4.96
C GLU A 170 12.40 6.35 -3.63
N ILE A 171 13.05 5.25 -3.24
CA ILE A 171 13.89 5.13 -2.04
C ILE A 171 15.13 4.30 -2.41
N SER A 172 16.27 4.54 -1.77
CA SER A 172 17.46 3.72 -2.02
C SER A 172 17.29 2.30 -1.46
N GLU A 173 18.04 1.35 -2.02
CA GLU A 173 18.06 -0.04 -1.55
C GLU A 173 18.56 -0.12 -0.10
N GLU A 174 19.59 0.65 0.24
CA GLU A 174 20.13 0.75 1.59
C GLU A 174 19.08 1.25 2.61
N GLU A 175 18.39 2.36 2.31
CA GLU A 175 17.32 2.87 3.20
C GLU A 175 16.15 1.89 3.33
N PHE A 176 15.84 1.16 2.25
CA PHE A 176 14.78 0.14 2.29
C PHE A 176 15.18 -1.08 3.13
N ASP A 177 16.43 -1.54 3.00
CA ASP A 177 16.96 -2.66 3.76
C ASP A 177 17.05 -2.32 5.25
N ASP A 178 17.53 -1.12 5.57
CA ASP A 178 17.56 -0.60 6.95
C ASP A 178 16.15 -0.59 7.55
N PHE A 179 15.16 -0.10 6.80
CA PHE A 179 13.77 -0.15 7.22
C PHE A 179 13.29 -1.59 7.43
N TYR A 180 13.59 -2.50 6.48
CA TYR A 180 13.20 -3.90 6.52
C TYR A 180 13.74 -4.60 7.79
N PHE A 181 15.04 -4.50 8.04
CA PHE A 181 15.68 -5.10 9.21
C PHE A 181 15.20 -4.47 10.52
N THR A 182 14.90 -3.17 10.51
CA THR A 182 14.34 -2.48 11.67
C THR A 182 12.96 -3.03 12.03
N ILE A 183 12.07 -3.27 11.06
CA ILE A 183 10.69 -3.69 11.36
C ILE A 183 10.53 -5.19 11.62
N LEU A 184 11.42 -6.02 11.07
CA LEU A 184 11.35 -7.49 11.13
C LEU A 184 11.12 -8.04 12.56
N PRO A 185 11.90 -7.66 13.60
CA PRO A 185 11.70 -8.17 14.96
C PRO A 185 10.37 -7.71 15.59
N HIS A 186 9.76 -6.65 15.04
CA HIS A 186 8.52 -6.08 15.55
C HIS A 186 7.26 -6.55 14.83
N LEU A 187 7.38 -7.55 13.95
CA LEU A 187 6.24 -8.25 13.42
C LEU A 187 5.50 -8.98 14.57
N LYS A 188 4.18 -8.81 14.64
CA LYS A 188 3.35 -9.47 15.66
C LYS A 188 3.51 -10.98 15.69
N THR A 189 3.76 -11.60 14.53
CA THR A 189 4.04 -13.03 14.40
C THR A 189 5.36 -13.43 15.06
N HIS A 190 6.42 -12.65 14.81
CA HIS A 190 7.74 -12.86 15.41
C HIS A 190 7.68 -12.66 16.93
N MET A 191 7.06 -11.56 17.40
CA MET A 191 6.86 -11.30 18.82
C MET A 191 6.03 -12.39 19.51
N LYS A 192 5.02 -12.95 18.84
CA LYS A 192 4.24 -14.07 19.36
C LYS A 192 5.10 -15.31 19.53
N ALA A 193 5.93 -15.66 18.54
CA ALA A 193 6.84 -16.80 18.63
C ALA A 193 7.85 -16.62 19.79
N LEU A 194 8.43 -15.43 19.93
CA LEU A 194 9.30 -15.10 21.07
C LEU A 194 8.57 -15.26 22.40
N THR A 195 7.32 -14.79 22.49
CA THR A 195 6.50 -14.91 23.71
C THR A 195 6.28 -16.37 24.10
N GLU A 196 6.06 -17.26 23.13
CA GLU A 196 5.86 -18.69 23.35
C GLU A 196 7.14 -19.40 23.85
N MET A 197 8.31 -18.85 23.56
CA MET A 197 9.60 -19.37 24.03
C MET A 197 9.98 -18.93 25.45
N ILE A 198 9.33 -17.89 25.98
CA ILE A 198 9.65 -17.36 27.32
C ILE A 198 9.13 -18.31 28.40
N ASN A 199 10.02 -18.75 29.30
CA ASN A 199 9.65 -19.61 30.42
C ASN A 199 8.70 -18.89 31.41
N PRO A 200 7.46 -19.38 31.63
CA PRO A 200 6.49 -18.75 32.52
C PRO A 200 6.98 -18.57 33.97
N LYS A 201 7.87 -19.46 34.46
CA LYS A 201 8.45 -19.35 35.80
C LYS A 201 9.32 -18.11 35.95
N VAL A 202 10.10 -17.79 34.92
CA VAL A 202 10.96 -16.60 34.90
C VAL A 202 10.09 -15.35 34.92
N VAL A 203 9.00 -15.31 34.15
CA VAL A 203 8.03 -14.19 34.18
C VAL A 203 7.42 -14.01 35.57
N GLY A 204 7.00 -15.10 36.22
CA GLY A 204 6.45 -15.07 37.57
C GLY A 204 7.46 -14.54 38.59
N TYR A 205 8.69 -15.04 38.55
CA TYR A 205 9.78 -14.56 39.39
C TYR A 205 10.10 -13.07 39.16
N SER A 206 10.17 -12.63 37.91
CA SER A 206 10.37 -11.20 37.56
C SER A 206 9.27 -10.31 38.14
N LYS A 207 8.00 -10.73 38.06
CA LYS A 207 6.89 -10.00 38.68
C LYS A 207 7.01 -9.95 40.20
N TYR A 208 7.39 -11.06 40.81
CA TYR A 208 7.62 -11.14 42.26
C TYR A 208 8.71 -10.15 42.70
N ILE A 209 9.89 -10.15 42.08
CA ILE A 209 10.98 -9.26 42.52
C ILE A 209 10.65 -7.79 42.27
N LEU A 210 9.93 -7.46 41.18
CA LEU A 210 9.48 -6.09 40.92
C LEU A 210 8.49 -5.60 41.98
N GLY A 211 7.56 -6.45 42.41
CA GLY A 211 6.51 -6.11 43.38
C GLY A 211 6.93 -6.17 44.85
N SER A 212 8.03 -6.87 45.17
CA SER A 212 8.48 -7.08 46.56
C SER A 212 9.37 -5.93 47.07
N GLU A 213 9.16 -5.54 48.33
CA GLU A 213 9.99 -4.56 49.07
C GLU A 213 11.10 -5.24 49.89
N ILE A 214 10.86 -6.48 50.33
CA ILE A 214 11.80 -7.28 51.10
C ILE A 214 12.42 -8.31 50.17
N LEU A 215 13.68 -8.10 49.78
CA LEU A 215 14.41 -8.94 48.84
C LEU A 215 15.75 -9.35 49.42
N SER A 216 16.23 -10.52 49.00
CA SER A 216 17.64 -10.87 49.18
C SER A 216 18.54 -9.90 48.40
N GLU A 217 19.82 -9.84 48.74
CA GLU A 217 20.79 -9.02 48.01
C GLU A 217 20.83 -9.35 46.51
N ILE A 218 20.82 -10.65 46.18
CA ILE A 218 20.83 -11.14 44.80
C ILE A 218 19.54 -10.73 44.04
N ASP A 219 18.37 -10.88 44.67
CA ASP A 219 17.11 -10.50 44.04
C ASP A 219 17.00 -8.98 43.86
N SER A 220 17.57 -8.20 44.79
CA SER A 220 17.67 -6.76 44.69
C SER A 220 18.53 -6.34 43.49
N GLN A 221 19.69 -6.98 43.29
CA GLN A 221 20.53 -6.76 42.11
C GLN A 221 19.79 -7.10 40.80
N ARG A 222 19.08 -8.24 40.75
CA ARG A 222 18.27 -8.64 39.59
C ARG A 222 17.12 -7.66 39.31
N LYS A 223 16.45 -7.16 40.35
CA LYS A 223 15.42 -6.13 40.24
C LYS A 223 15.98 -4.86 39.62
N ASN A 224 17.14 -4.39 40.08
CA ASN A 224 17.77 -3.19 39.56
C ASN A 224 18.14 -3.34 38.07
N ARG A 225 18.76 -4.45 37.68
CA ARG A 225 19.06 -4.74 36.26
C ARG A 225 17.81 -4.76 35.39
N LEU A 226 16.74 -5.42 35.85
CA LEU A 226 15.48 -5.48 35.13
C LEU A 226 14.83 -4.09 35.00
N LEU A 227 14.91 -3.26 36.04
CA LEU A 227 14.40 -1.89 35.99
C LEU A 227 15.16 -1.00 35.01
N MET A 228 16.49 -1.14 34.88
CA MET A 228 17.26 -0.38 33.88
C MET A 228 16.76 -0.66 32.47
N VAL A 229 16.58 -1.94 32.13
CA VAL A 229 16.05 -2.36 30.82
C VAL A 229 14.63 -1.83 30.61
N LEU A 230 13.74 -1.95 31.60
CA LEU A 230 12.33 -1.56 31.46
C LEU A 230 12.11 -0.05 31.45
N LYS A 231 12.99 0.74 32.08
CA LYS A 231 12.93 2.21 32.04
C LYS A 231 13.57 2.79 30.78
N GLY A 232 14.27 1.97 30.01
CA GLY A 232 14.97 2.41 28.80
C GLY A 232 16.24 3.20 29.12
N ASP A 233 16.85 2.97 30.28
CA ASP A 233 18.19 3.49 30.56
C ASP A 233 19.16 2.72 29.66
N GLU A 234 20.00 3.44 28.89
CA GLU A 234 21.03 2.82 28.05
C GLU A 234 21.95 1.98 28.93
N VAL A 235 21.87 0.65 28.78
CA VAL A 235 22.85 -0.26 29.38
C VAL A 235 24.16 -0.04 28.63
N SER A 236 25.08 0.70 29.25
CA SER A 236 26.41 0.88 28.68
C SER A 236 27.05 -0.50 28.50
N THR A 237 27.58 -0.77 27.30
CA THR A 237 28.17 -2.06 26.91
C THR A 237 29.35 -2.49 27.80
N ASN A 238 29.89 -1.59 28.62
CA ASN A 238 30.94 -1.89 29.59
C ASN A 238 30.46 -2.77 30.76
N ASP A 239 29.15 -2.84 31.03
CA ASP A 239 28.59 -3.72 32.07
C ASP A 239 28.17 -5.11 31.52
N ALA A 240 28.27 -5.32 30.21
CA ALA A 240 27.86 -6.55 29.53
C ALA A 240 29.01 -7.56 29.31
N GLU A 241 30.28 -7.13 29.45
CA GLU A 241 31.46 -7.98 29.25
C GLU A 241 31.63 -9.08 30.29
N ASP A 242 30.87 -9.06 31.39
CA ASP A 242 30.92 -10.10 32.42
C ASP A 242 29.93 -11.28 32.17
N ILE A 243 29.17 -11.27 31.06
CA ILE A 243 28.09 -12.26 30.82
C ILE A 243 28.03 -12.85 29.39
N THR A 244 29.00 -12.61 28.50
CA THR A 244 28.98 -13.27 27.19
C THR A 244 29.74 -14.59 27.18
N ASP A 245 29.04 -15.69 27.50
CA ASP A 245 29.32 -16.96 26.81
C ASP A 245 29.00 -16.72 25.31
N GLU A 246 30.00 -16.88 24.45
CA GLU A 246 29.99 -16.64 22.99
C GLU A 246 28.95 -17.44 22.17
N ALA A 247 28.01 -18.14 22.82
CA ALA A 247 27.06 -19.03 22.17
C ALA A 247 25.79 -18.34 21.64
N PHE A 248 25.41 -17.15 22.13
CA PHE A 248 24.07 -16.61 21.86
C PHE A 248 23.91 -15.85 20.53
N VAL A 249 25.01 -15.40 19.93
CA VAL A 249 24.95 -14.52 18.73
C VAL A 249 25.05 -15.32 17.41
N ASN A 250 25.65 -16.52 17.41
CA ASN A 250 25.97 -17.21 16.15
C ASN A 250 25.01 -18.32 15.69
N GLU A 251 24.05 -18.77 16.52
CA GLU A 251 23.25 -19.97 16.18
C GLU A 251 21.78 -19.67 15.76
N PHE A 252 21.26 -18.46 16.02
CA PHE A 252 19.85 -18.14 15.73
C PHE A 252 19.57 -17.55 14.34
N ALA A 253 20.60 -17.30 13.53
CA ALA A 253 20.46 -16.50 12.31
C ALA A 253 20.10 -17.27 11.02
N TRP A 254 20.20 -18.61 10.92
CA TRP A 254 20.11 -19.23 9.58
C TRP A 254 19.27 -20.51 9.39
N GLU A 255 18.91 -21.29 10.42
CA GLU A 255 18.30 -22.61 10.15
C GLU A 255 16.76 -22.68 10.13
N ASN A 256 16.03 -21.70 10.66
CA ASN A 256 14.56 -21.83 10.81
C ASN A 256 13.70 -21.20 9.71
N ILE A 257 14.28 -20.62 8.65
CA ILE A 257 13.51 -20.03 7.53
C ILE A 257 13.52 -20.93 6.28
N ALA A 258 14.43 -21.92 6.17
CA ALA A 258 14.55 -22.78 4.98
C ALA A 258 13.83 -24.15 5.06
N GLY A 259 13.19 -24.52 6.16
CA GLY A 259 12.73 -25.89 6.37
C GLY A 259 11.28 -26.03 6.84
N LYS A 260 10.31 -25.95 5.91
CA LYS A 260 9.05 -26.73 5.92
C LYS A 260 8.18 -26.43 4.68
N HIS A 261 8.62 -26.93 3.54
CA HIS A 261 7.73 -27.37 2.47
C HIS A 261 8.06 -28.83 2.17
N VAL A 262 7.28 -29.72 2.78
CA VAL A 262 6.96 -31.07 2.27
C VAL A 262 5.45 -31.16 2.30
#